data_AF-A0A920IRG8-F1
#
_entry.id   AF-A0A920IRG8-F1
#
_cell.length_a   1.000
_cell.length_b   1.000
_cell.length_c   1.000
_cell.angle_alpha   90.00
_cell.angle_beta   90.00
_cell.angle_gamma   90.00
#
_symmetry.space_group_name_H-M   'P 1'
#
loop_
_entity.id
_entity.type
_entity.pdbx_description
1 polymer ?
#
loop_
_entity_poly.entity_id
_entity_poly.type
_entity_poly.pdbx_seq_one_letter_code
_entity_poly.pdbx_strand_id
1 'polypeptide(L)' 'MMKLILLMRDQATLLAMSGAKIIAPSDMMDGRIGVIRNHLDSCGIQDTVILSYAAKFAS' A
#
# COMPACT_ATOMS: atom_id res chain seq x y z
N MET A 1 -5.01 15.24 2.63
CA MET A 1 -3.80 14.39 2.74
C MET A 1 -4.12 13.02 3.34
N MET A 2 -4.62 12.93 4.58
CA MET A 2 -4.89 11.65 5.27
C MET A 2 -5.92 10.74 4.58
N LYS A 3 -6.95 11.33 3.94
CA LYS A 3 -8.01 10.58 3.24
C LYS A 3 -7.49 9.73 2.06
N LEU A 4 -6.49 10.21 1.33
CA LEU A 4 -5.95 9.49 0.16
C LEU A 4 -5.18 8.24 0.59
N ILE A 5 -4.33 8.37 1.62
CA ILE A 5 -3.55 7.24 2.15
C ILE A 5 -4.47 6.14 2.67
N LEU A 6 -5.57 6.49 3.35
CA LEU A 6 -6.55 5.51 3.81
C LEU A 6 -7.26 4.78 2.65
N LEU A 7 -7.59 5.49 1.57
CA LEU A 7 -8.16 4.86 0.39
C LEU A 7 -7.19 3.86 -0.24
N MET A 8 -5.90 4.20 -0.29
CA MET A 8 -4.87 3.32 -0.85
C MET A 8 -4.56 2.12 0.02
N ARG A 9 -4.60 2.30 1.34
CA ARG A 9 -4.59 1.20 2.32
C ARG A 9 -5.73 0.23 2.03
N ASP A 10 -6.95 0.72 1.85
CA ASP A 10 -8.12 -0.11 1.59
C ASP A 10 -8.02 -0.84 0.25
N GLN A 11 -7.52 -0.14 -0.78
CA GLN A 11 -7.24 -0.75 -2.09
C GLN A 11 -6.17 -1.84 -2.00
N ALA A 12 -5.08 -1.61 -1.26
CA ALA A 12 -4.02 -2.60 -1.05
C ALA A 12 -4.56 -3.85 -0.35
N THR A 13 -5.37 -3.69 0.70
CA THR A 13 -6.01 -4.80 1.41
C THR A 13 -6.93 -5.59 0.50
N LEU A 14 -7.80 -4.92 -0.27
CA LEU A 14 -8.71 -5.57 -1.20
C LEU A 14 -7.95 -6.43 -2.23
N LEU A 15 -6.90 -5.89 -2.84
CA LEU A 15 -6.08 -6.60 -3.82
C LEU A 15 -5.37 -7.80 -3.19
N ALA A 16 -4.81 -7.63 -1.98
CA ALA A 16 -4.11 -8.70 -1.27
C ALA A 16 -5.05 -9.85 -0.88
N MET A 17 -6.24 -9.53 -0.36
CA MET A 17 -7.29 -10.52 -0.08
C MET A 17 -7.79 -11.20 -1.35
N SER A 18 -7.71 -10.52 -2.50
CA SER A 18 -8.02 -11.09 -3.82
C SER A 18 -6.90 -11.94 -4.40
N GLY A 19 -5.80 -12.16 -3.66
CA GLY A 19 -4.70 -13.03 -4.05
C GLY A 19 -3.46 -12.33 -4.63
N ALA A 20 -3.44 -11.00 -4.67
CA ALA A 20 -2.25 -10.27 -5.10
C ALA A 20 -1.07 -10.53 -4.14
N LYS A 21 0.03 -11.06 -4.70
CA LYS A 21 1.27 -11.32 -3.94
C LYS A 21 2.15 -10.08 -3.77
N ILE A 22 2.00 -9.11 -4.67
CA ILE A 22 2.78 -7.87 -4.67
C ILE A 22 1.81 -6.71 -4.87
N ILE A 23 1.89 -5.72 -4.00
CA ILE A 23 1.21 -4.42 -4.12
C ILE A 23 2.25 -3.37 -4.47
N ALA A 24 1.99 -2.54 -5.48
CA ALA A 24 2.93 -1.53 -5.95
C ALA A 24 2.35 -0.11 -5.91
N PRO A 25 2.29 0.56 -4.73
CA PRO A 25 1.77 1.91 -4.59
C PRO A 25 2.63 2.93 -5.35
N SER A 26 2.00 3.81 -6.13
CA SER A 26 2.68 4.80 -7.00
C SER A 26 2.17 6.24 -6.87
N ASP A 27 1.44 6.52 -5.80
CA ASP A 27 0.77 7.79 -5.48
C ASP A 27 1.68 8.91 -4.96
N MET A 28 2.87 8.55 -4.46
CA MET A 28 3.87 9.48 -3.91
C MET A 28 3.47 10.23 -2.63
N MET A 29 2.48 9.78 -1.86
CA MET A 29 2.15 10.41 -0.58
C MET A 29 3.19 10.10 0.50
N ASP A 30 3.43 11.03 1.44
CA ASP A 30 4.36 10.77 2.54
C ASP A 30 3.81 9.72 3.51
N GLY A 31 4.68 8.82 3.99
CA GLY A 31 4.32 7.80 4.97
C GLY A 31 3.38 6.68 4.49
N ARG A 32 2.95 6.66 3.20
CA ARG A 32 1.96 5.69 2.71
C ARG A 32 2.34 4.24 2.96
N ILE A 33 3.62 3.91 2.85
CA ILE A 33 4.11 2.53 3.00
C ILE A 33 3.91 2.03 4.43
N GLY A 34 4.19 2.85 5.44
CA GLY A 34 3.96 2.49 6.83
C GLY A 34 2.49 2.26 7.13
N VAL A 35 1.60 3.13 6.63
CA VAL A 35 0.15 2.98 6.83
C VAL A 35 -0.39 1.72 6.15
N ILE A 36 0.03 1.45 4.91
CA ILE A 36 -0.36 0.23 4.19
C ILE A 36 0.17 -1.01 4.93
N ARG A 37 1.47 -1.04 5.27
CA ARG A 37 2.11 -2.19 5.93
C ARG A 37 1.46 -2.51 7.26
N ASN A 38 1.32 -1.51 8.15
CA ASN A 38 0.73 -1.70 9.46
C ASN A 38 -0.70 -2.27 9.38
N HIS A 39 -1.48 -1.82 8.39
CA HIS A 39 -2.83 -2.32 8.23
C HIS A 39 -2.88 -3.74 7.64
N LEU A 40 -2.10 -4.04 6.60
CA LEU A 40 -2.00 -5.39 6.06
C LEU A 40 -1.54 -6.38 7.14
N ASP A 41 -0.58 -5.99 7.99
CA ASP A 41 -0.13 -6.81 9.12
C ASP A 41 -1.24 -7.03 10.14
N SER A 42 -2.03 -5.98 10.45
CA SER A 42 -3.20 -6.12 11.33
C SER A 42 -4.30 -7.03 10.77
N CYS A 43 -4.33 -7.23 9.45
CA CYS A 43 -5.22 -8.16 8.76
C CYS A 43 -4.63 -9.57 8.58
N GLY A 44 -3.41 -9.84 9.08
CA GLY A 44 -2.72 -11.13 8.90
C GLY A 44 -2.14 -11.34 7.50
N ILE A 45 -1.97 -10.28 6.71
CA ILE A 45 -1.48 -10.32 5.32
C ILE A 45 0.00 -9.93 5.24
N GLN A 46 0.83 -10.59 6.06
CA GLN A 46 2.25 -10.23 6.23
C GLN A 46 3.09 -10.59 4.99
N ASP A 47 2.72 -11.68 4.30
CA ASP A 47 3.48 -12.22 3.17
C ASP A 47 3.30 -11.44 1.86
N THR A 48 2.31 -10.55 1.78
CA THR A 48 2.14 -9.69 0.60
C THR A 48 3.24 -8.63 0.57
N VAL A 49 4.04 -8.66 -0.51
CA VAL A 49 5.15 -7.73 -0.72
C VAL A 49 4.64 -6.34 -1.09
N ILE A 50 5.27 -5.29 -0.57
CA ILE A 50 5.02 -3.91 -1.00
C ILE A 50 6.21 -3.43 -1.85
N LEU A 51 6.00 -3.34 -3.16
CA LEU A 51 6.96 -2.77 -4.11
C LEU A 51 6.74 -1.26 -4.23
N SER A 52 7.36 -0.49 -3.35
CA SER A 52 7.20 0.96 -3.34
C SER A 52 7.82 1.60 -4.57
N TYR A 53 7.05 2.43 -5.30
CA TYR A 53 7.62 3.48 -6.13
C TYR A 53 8.19 4.57 -5.23
N ALA A 54 9.33 4.30 -4.60
CA ALA A 54 9.94 5.19 -3.62
C ALA A 54 10.42 6.51 -4.25
N ALA A 55 10.96 6.43 -5.47
CA ALA A 55 11.34 7.56 -6.29
C ALA A 55 10.55 7.52 -7.61
N LYS A 56 9.52 8.37 -7.72
CA LYS A 56 8.74 8.58 -8.94
C LYS A 56 8.73 10.07 -9.25
N PHE A 57 9.28 10.43 -10.41
CA PHE A 57 9.36 11.82 -10.87
C PHE A 57 8.09 12.20 -11.62
N ALA A 58 7.79 13.51 -11.65
CA ALA A 58 6.79 14.09 -12.54
C ALA A 58 7.41 14.22 -13.94
N SER A 59 7.30 13.14 -14.72
CA SER A 59 7.75 13.07 -16.11
C SER A 59 6.65 13.41 -17.10
#